data_AF-A0A847H609-F1
#
_entry.id   AF-A0A847H609-F1
#
_cell.length_a   1.000
_cell.length_b   1.000
_cell.length_c   1.000
_cell.angle_alpha   90.00
_cell.angle_beta   90.00
_cell.angle_gamma   90.00
#
_symmetry.space_group_name_H-M   'P 1'
#
loop_
_entity.id
_entity.type
_entity.pdbx_description
1 polymer ?
#
loop_
_entity_poly.entity_id
_entity_poly.type
_entity_poly.pdbx_seq_one_letter_code
_entity_poly.pdbx_strand_id
1 'polypeptide(L)'
;MNKINLYFNEAERLYVNDFLSIKEISSRLKICTKTLYRWRKISDWKTKRSEFLKARQGFHDEFCEFGRKLLFSINNDFSSEEKIDPKKFYMLTKVFPMLMQILKNKGEERVD
;
A
#
# COMPACT_ATOMS: atom_id res chain seq x y z
N MET A 1 -17.83 5.89 -23.18
CA MET A 1 -17.34 6.44 -21.90
C MET A 1 -17.06 7.93 -22.08
N ASN A 2 -17.58 8.79 -21.21
CA ASN A 2 -17.47 10.24 -21.37
C ASN A 2 -16.10 10.74 -20.86
N LYS A 3 -15.43 11.66 -21.57
CA LYS A 3 -14.07 12.14 -21.22
C LYS A 3 -13.98 12.70 -19.80
N ILE A 4 -15.07 13.32 -19.32
CA ILE A 4 -15.18 13.86 -17.96
C ILE A 4 -15.04 12.77 -16.89
N ASN A 5 -15.60 11.58 -17.12
CA ASN A 5 -15.52 10.48 -16.16
C ASN A 5 -14.10 9.90 -16.08
N LEU A 6 -13.34 9.91 -17.18
CA LEU A 6 -11.93 9.50 -17.17
C LEU A 6 -11.08 10.45 -16.33
N TYR A 7 -11.25 11.77 -16.51
CA TYR A 7 -10.53 12.76 -15.72
C TYR A 7 -10.91 12.73 -14.23
N PHE A 8 -12.19 12.48 -13.93
CA PHE A 8 -12.65 12.31 -12.56
C PHE A 8 -11.97 11.12 -11.89
N ASN A 9 -12.02 9.94 -12.52
CA ASN A 9 -11.44 8.71 -11.97
C ASN A 9 -9.92 8.82 -11.80
N GLU A 10 -9.23 9.42 -12.77
CA GLU A 10 -7.78 9.60 -12.67
C GLU A 10 -7.39 10.62 -11.59
N ALA A 11 -8.14 11.72 -11.46
CA ALA A 11 -7.92 12.69 -10.39
C ALA A 11 -8.15 12.07 -9.00
N GLU A 12 -9.17 11.21 -8.88
CA GLU A 12 -9.42 10.45 -7.65
C GLU A 12 -8.28 9.49 -7.35
N ARG A 13 -7.81 8.70 -8.32
CA ARG A 13 -6.67 7.79 -8.17
C ARG A 13 -5.42 8.52 -7.69
N LEU A 14 -5.08 9.65 -8.33
CA LEU A 14 -3.93 10.48 -7.97
C LEU A 14 -4.05 11.05 -6.55
N TYR A 15 -5.27 11.39 -6.11
CA TYR A 15 -5.49 11.90 -4.77
C TYR A 15 -5.49 10.77 -3.72
N VAL A 16 -6.21 9.68 -3.95
CA VAL A 16 -6.45 8.64 -2.94
C VAL A 16 -5.24 7.70 -2.81
N ASN A 17 -4.68 7.28 -3.94
CA ASN A 17 -3.65 6.23 -3.99
C ASN A 17 -2.24 6.81 -4.05
N ASP A 18 -2.03 7.86 -4.85
CA ASP A 18 -0.71 8.49 -5.06
C ASP A 18 -0.47 9.67 -4.10
N PHE A 19 -1.43 9.95 -3.20
CA PHE A 19 -1.40 10.97 -2.15
C PHE A 19 -1.13 12.43 -2.58
N LEU A 20 -1.22 12.73 -3.89
CA LEU A 20 -0.92 14.05 -4.42
C LEU A 20 -1.88 15.13 -3.89
N SER A 21 -1.40 16.36 -3.83
CA SER A 21 -2.19 17.54 -3.54
C SER A 21 -3.06 17.95 -4.73
N ILE A 22 -4.12 18.71 -4.45
CA ILE A 22 -4.99 19.26 -5.50
C ILE A 22 -4.21 20.17 -6.47
N LYS A 23 -3.15 20.84 -6.02
CA LYS A 23 -2.30 21.69 -6.86
C LYS A 23 -1.46 20.86 -7.84
N GLU A 24 -0.89 19.75 -7.39
CA GLU A 24 -0.12 18.84 -8.25
C GLU A 24 -1.03 18.17 -9.28
N ILE A 25 -2.21 17.69 -8.85
CA ILE A 25 -3.20 17.08 -9.74
C ILE A 25 -3.69 18.09 -10.78
N SER A 26 -3.97 19.34 -10.36
CA SER A 26 -4.36 20.43 -11.26
C SER A 26 -3.30 20.68 -12.34
N SER A 27 -2.03 20.72 -11.94
CA SER A 27 -0.91 20.96 -12.84
C SER A 27 -0.71 19.83 -13.85
N ARG A 28 -0.94 18.58 -13.41
CA ARG A 28 -0.78 17.34 -14.21
C ARG A 28 -1.92 17.12 -15.19
N LEU A 29 -3.16 17.24 -14.73
CA LEU A 29 -4.36 16.98 -15.54
C LEU A 29 -4.88 18.22 -16.29
N LYS A 30 -4.29 19.41 -16.03
CA LYS A 30 -4.75 20.70 -16.55
C LYS A 30 -6.23 20.99 -16.23
N ILE A 31 -6.64 20.61 -15.01
CA ILE A 31 -8.00 20.84 -14.50
C ILE A 31 -7.95 21.93 -13.45
N CYS A 32 -8.90 22.87 -13.49
CA CYS A 32 -9.00 23.92 -12.48
C CYS A 32 -9.15 23.35 -11.06
N THR A 33 -8.41 23.90 -10.11
CA THR A 33 -8.45 23.50 -8.69
C THR A 33 -9.86 23.54 -8.11
N LYS A 34 -10.68 24.53 -8.48
CA LYS A 34 -12.09 24.64 -8.06
C LYS A 34 -12.92 23.39 -8.44
N THR A 35 -12.70 22.85 -9.63
CA THR A 35 -13.35 21.61 -10.10
C THR A 35 -12.88 20.41 -9.27
N LEU A 36 -11.58 20.30 -9.03
CA LEU A 36 -11.02 19.22 -8.21
C LEU A 36 -11.51 19.29 -6.75
N TYR A 37 -11.62 20.48 -6.16
CA TYR A 37 -12.21 20.66 -4.82
C TYR A 37 -13.67 20.22 -4.77
N ARG A 38 -14.45 20.52 -5.82
CA ARG A 38 -15.83 20.07 -5.94
C ARG A 38 -15.90 18.54 -6.02
N TRP A 39 -15.12 17.90 -6.88
CA TRP A 39 -15.07 16.43 -7.01
C TRP A 39 -14.65 15.75 -5.70
N ARG A 40 -13.61 16.29 -5.05
CA ARG A 40 -13.14 15.82 -3.75
C ARG A 40 -14.24 15.84 -2.69
N LYS A 41 -15.10 16.86 -2.70
CA LYS A 41 -16.21 17.00 -1.75
C LYS A 41 -17.39 16.09 -2.10
N ILE A 42 -17.71 15.91 -3.38
CA ILE A 42 -18.87 15.11 -3.81
C ILE A 42 -18.63 13.61 -3.61
N SER A 43 -17.38 13.15 -3.71
CA SER A 43 -17.03 11.73 -3.60
C SER A 43 -16.12 11.41 -2.41
N ASP A 44 -16.07 12.31 -1.43
CA ASP A 44 -15.38 12.11 -0.15
C ASP A 44 -13.97 11.51 -0.25
N TRP A 45 -13.14 12.03 -1.16
CA TRP A 45 -11.81 11.45 -1.40
C TRP A 45 -10.91 11.48 -0.16
N LYS A 46 -11.17 12.39 0.80
CA LYS A 46 -10.46 12.39 2.09
C LYS A 46 -10.74 11.12 2.89
N THR A 47 -11.99 10.70 2.94
CA THR A 47 -12.41 9.46 3.62
C THR A 47 -11.80 8.27 2.89
N LYS A 48 -11.93 8.21 1.56
CA LYS A 48 -11.31 7.14 0.76
C LYS A 48 -9.80 7.03 0.94
N ARG A 49 -9.10 8.17 1.00
CA ARG A 49 -7.65 8.22 1.29
C ARG A 49 -7.35 7.66 2.69
N SER A 50 -8.15 8.03 3.69
CA SER A 50 -7.99 7.54 5.06
C SER A 50 -8.24 6.03 5.15
N GLU A 51 -9.30 5.52 4.50
CA GLU A 51 -9.60 4.10 4.41
C GLU A 51 -8.51 3.33 3.67
N PHE A 52 -8.01 3.87 2.56
CA PHE A 52 -6.89 3.29 1.82
C PHE A 52 -5.63 3.20 2.67
N LEU A 53 -5.30 4.25 3.44
CA LEU A 53 -4.19 4.24 4.38
C LEU A 53 -4.38 3.19 5.48
N LYS A 54 -5.58 3.11 6.08
CA LYS A 54 -5.90 2.09 7.10
C LYS A 54 -5.79 0.67 6.55
N ALA A 55 -6.34 0.42 5.36
CA ALA A 55 -6.24 -0.87 4.70
C ALA A 55 -4.78 -1.22 4.37
N ARG A 56 -4.00 -0.25 3.89
CA ARG A 56 -2.56 -0.42 3.64
C ARG A 56 -1.81 -0.76 4.93
N GLN A 57 -2.12 -0.08 6.03
CA GLN A 57 -1.51 -0.32 7.34
C GLN A 57 -1.89 -1.69 7.91
N GLY A 58 -3.17 -2.07 7.84
CA GLY A 58 -3.65 -3.40 8.22
C GLY A 58 -2.99 -4.52 7.40
N PHE A 59 -2.88 -4.34 6.08
CA PHE A 59 -2.18 -5.28 5.22
C PHE A 59 -0.69 -5.39 5.58
N HIS A 60 -0.01 -4.27 5.88
CA HIS A 60 1.36 -4.31 6.36
C HIS A 60 1.52 -5.12 7.65
N ASP A 61 0.61 -4.93 8.60
CA ASP A 61 0.68 -5.62 9.89
C ASP A 61 0.35 -7.12 9.75
N GLU A 62 -0.68 -7.48 8.96
CA GLU A 62 -0.99 -8.87 8.62
C GLU A 62 0.16 -9.56 7.89
N PHE A 63 0.80 -8.87 6.94
CA PHE A 63 1.92 -9.41 6.18
C PHE A 63 3.17 -9.59 7.04
N CYS A 64 3.46 -8.67 7.97
CA CYS A 64 4.52 -8.83 8.94
C CYS A 64 4.27 -10.04 9.86
N GLU A 65 3.04 -10.20 10.35
CA GLU A 65 2.66 -11.33 11.20
C GLU A 65 2.74 -12.66 10.45
N PHE A 66 2.34 -12.69 9.18
CA PHE A 66 2.52 -13.84 8.30
C PHE A 66 4.01 -14.21 8.16
N GLY A 67 4.87 -13.23 7.85
CA GLY A 67 6.31 -13.43 7.74
C GLY A 67 6.93 -13.97 9.04
N ARG A 68 6.50 -13.45 10.19
CA ARG A 68 6.92 -13.91 11.52
C ARG A 68 6.55 -15.38 11.75
N LYS A 69 5.31 -15.76 11.43
CA LYS A 69 4.84 -17.16 11.56
C LYS A 69 5.59 -18.11 10.61
N LEU A 70 5.85 -17.68 9.38
CA LEU A 70 6.63 -18.47 8.41
C LEU A 70 8.05 -18.70 8.91
N LEU A 71 8.73 -17.66 9.39
CA LEU A 71 10.09 -17.78 9.94
C LEU A 71 10.13 -18.66 11.18
N PHE A 72 9.16 -18.52 12.09
CA PHE A 72 9.04 -19.37 13.28
C PHE A 72 8.85 -20.85 12.91
N SER A 73 7.99 -21.15 11.93
CA SER A 73 7.83 -22.53 11.46
C SER A 73 9.13 -23.08 10.86
N ILE A 74 9.85 -22.29 10.07
CA ILE A 74 11.12 -22.73 9.49
C ILE A 74 12.15 -22.99 10.59
N ASN A 75 12.26 -22.12 11.59
CA ASN A 75 13.17 -22.32 12.72
C ASN A 75 12.84 -23.58 13.54
N ASN A 76 11.57 -23.92 13.70
CA ASN A 76 11.18 -25.17 14.34
C ASN A 76 11.59 -26.38 13.49
N ASP A 77 11.39 -26.32 12.18
CA ASP A 77 11.85 -27.37 11.26
C ASP A 77 13.39 -27.53 11.25
N PHE A 78 14.15 -26.48 11.57
CA PHE A 78 15.61 -26.54 11.77
C PHE A 78 16.02 -27.15 13.11
N SER A 79 15.17 -26.99 14.13
CA SER A 79 15.46 -27.42 15.51
C SER A 79 15.02 -28.85 15.76
N SER A 80 14.07 -29.37 14.98
CA SER A 80 13.84 -30.79 14.84
C SER A 80 14.88 -31.40 13.90
N GLU A 81 15.29 -32.64 14.11
CA GLU A 81 16.08 -33.41 13.13
C GLU A 81 15.28 -33.74 11.84
N GLU A 82 14.14 -33.07 11.63
CA GLU A 82 13.33 -33.23 10.43
C GLU A 82 13.95 -32.49 9.24
N LYS A 83 13.71 -33.04 8.05
CA LYS A 83 14.06 -32.35 6.81
C LYS A 83 13.20 -31.09 6.67
N ILE A 84 13.87 -29.95 6.55
CA ILE A 84 13.27 -28.66 6.20
C ILE A 84 12.38 -28.85 4.97
N ASP A 85 11.11 -28.43 5.06
CA ASP A 85 10.20 -28.45 3.92
C ASP A 85 10.68 -27.47 2.83
N PRO A 86 11.13 -27.95 1.66
CA PRO A 86 11.65 -27.09 0.60
C PRO A 86 10.63 -26.06 0.11
N LYS A 87 9.32 -26.34 0.25
CA LYS A 87 8.26 -25.41 -0.14
C LYS A 87 8.22 -24.19 0.77
N LYS A 88 8.41 -24.37 2.08
CA LYS A 88 8.47 -23.26 3.05
C LYS A 88 9.69 -22.38 2.79
N PHE A 89 10.85 -22.99 2.52
CA PHE A 89 12.07 -22.25 2.19
C PHE A 89 11.92 -21.47 0.88
N TYR A 90 11.36 -22.10 -0.16
CA TYR A 90 11.05 -21.41 -1.42
C TYR A 90 10.08 -20.24 -1.21
N MET A 91 9.02 -20.44 -0.43
CA MET A 91 8.07 -19.37 -0.10
C MET A 91 8.76 -18.22 0.65
N LEU A 92 9.67 -18.53 1.59
CA LEU A 92 10.49 -17.52 2.26
C LEU A 92 11.30 -16.70 1.26
N THR A 93 11.98 -17.31 0.29
CA THR A 93 12.76 -16.55 -0.72
C THR A 93 11.92 -15.58 -1.55
N LYS A 94 10.62 -15.83 -1.71
CA LYS A 94 9.69 -14.96 -2.43
C LYS A 94 9.11 -13.85 -1.56
N VAL A 95 8.81 -14.17 -0.31
CA VAL A 95 8.17 -13.25 0.65
C VAL A 95 9.20 -12.33 1.32
N PHE A 96 10.44 -12.80 1.50
CA PHE A 96 11.51 -12.07 2.19
C PHE A 96 11.84 -10.70 1.57
N PRO A 97 11.99 -10.56 0.24
CA PRO A 97 12.23 -9.25 -0.38
C PRO A 97 11.07 -8.26 -0.13
N MET A 98 9.83 -8.74 -0.11
CA MET A 98 8.65 -7.92 0.15
C MET A 98 8.61 -7.47 1.62
N LEU A 99 8.95 -8.36 2.57
CA LEU A 99 9.07 -8.02 3.99
C LEU A 99 10.13 -6.93 4.21
N MET A 100 11.29 -7.05 3.56
CA MET A 100 12.36 -6.06 3.65
C MET A 100 11.94 -4.67 3.15
N GLN A 101 11.16 -4.60 2.05
CA GLN A 101 10.62 -3.34 1.55
C GLN A 101 9.62 -2.70 2.53
N ILE A 102 8.75 -3.51 3.13
CA ILE A 102 7.76 -3.04 4.12
C ILE A 102 8.44 -2.50 5.37
N LEU A 103 9.47 -3.21 5.87
CA LEU A 103 10.25 -2.78 7.03
C LEU A 103 11.03 -1.48 6.76
N LYS A 104 11.56 -1.31 5.54
CA LYS A 104 12.25 -0.07 5.14
C LYS A 104 11.30 1.13 5.15
N ASN A 105 10.09 0.97 4.62
CA ASN A 105 9.11 2.06 4.53
C ASN A 105 8.62 2.55 5.91
N LYS A 106 8.55 1.69 6.94
CA LYS A 106 8.26 2.11 8.34
C LYS A 106 9.39 2.92 8.99
N GLY A 107 10.62 2.84 8.47
CA GLY A 107 11.79 3.58 8.98
C GLY A 107 11.86 5.03 8.50
N GLU A 108 11.32 5.32 7.31
CA GLU A 108 11.31 6.67 6.72
C GLU A 108 10.18 7.56 7.28
N GLU A 109 9.07 6.99 7.77
CA GLU A 109 7.96 7.74 8.42
C GLU A 109 8.27 8.22 9.85
N ARG A 110 9.45 7.91 10.42
CA ARG A 110 9.87 8.37 11.79
C ARG A 110 10.81 9.57 11.78
N VAL A 111 11.10 10.15 10.62
CA VAL A 111 11.92 11.36 10.50
C VAL A 111 11.03 12.47 9.94
N ASP A 112 10.07 12.92 10.74
CA ASP A 112 9.37 14.22 10.63
C ASP A 112 8.66 14.54 11.96
#